data_AF-A0A9E5L9C2-F1
#
_entry.id   AF-A0A9E5L9C2-F1
#
_cell.length_a   1.000
_cell.length_b   1.000
_cell.length_c   1.000
_cell.angle_alpha   90.00
_cell.angle_beta   90.00
_cell.angle_gamma   90.00
#
_symmetry.space_group_name_H-M   'P 1'
#
loop_
_entity.id
_entity.type
_entity.pdbx_description
1 polymer ?
#
loop_
_entity_poly.entity_id
_entity_poly.type
_entity_poly.pdbx_seq_one_letter_code
_entity_poly.pdbx_strand_id
1 'polypeptide(L)' 'MPGFKELLIILVVVLIIFGAGRLKNIGKDLGAAIKNFKEGMSDKSDKKDK' A
#
# COMPACT_ATOMS: atom_id res chain seq x y z
N MET A 1 20.26 10.25 -11.01
CA MET A 1 19.08 9.91 -10.19
C MET A 1 17.94 9.65 -11.16
N PRO A 2 17.28 8.49 -11.13
CA PRO A 2 16.12 8.26 -11.98
C PRO A 2 15.06 9.32 -11.63
N GLY A 3 14.59 10.03 -12.65
CA GLY A 3 13.51 10.99 -12.53
C GLY A 3 12.15 10.31 -12.39
N PHE A 4 11.14 11.11 -12.08
CA PHE A 4 9.76 10.64 -11.94
C PHE A 4 9.25 9.95 -13.22
N LYS A 5 9.76 10.35 -14.40
CA LYS A 5 9.41 9.73 -15.69
C LYS A 5 9.95 8.30 -15.82
N GLU A 6 11.20 8.04 -15.43
CA GLU A 6 11.74 6.68 -15.44
C GLU A 6 11.01 5.76 -14.46
N LEU A 7 10.63 6.25 -13.27
CA LEU A 7 9.84 5.48 -12.31
C LEU A 7 8.46 5.09 -12.87
N LEU A 8 7.82 5.99 -13.61
CA LEU A 8 6.54 5.71 -14.28
C LEU A 8 6.68 4.61 -15.35
N ILE A 9 7.76 4.62 -16.12
CA ILE A 9 8.04 3.58 -17.13
C ILE A 9 8.23 2.22 -16.45
N ILE A 10 9.02 2.17 -15.38
CA ILE A 10 9.24 0.94 -14.60
C ILE A 10 7.91 0.44 -14.03
N LEU A 11 7.08 1.33 -13.48
CA LEU A 11 5.75 1.00 -12.96
C LEU A 11 4.87 0.34 -14.03
N VAL A 12 4.85 0.89 -15.24
CA VAL A 12 4.08 0.33 -16.37
C VAL A 12 4.58 -1.07 -16.74
N VAL A 13 5.89 -1.29 -16.80
CA VAL A 13 6.45 -2.63 -17.09
C VAL A 13 6.05 -3.63 -16.02
N VAL A 14 6.15 -3.25 -14.74
CA VAL A 14 5.71 -4.09 -13.61
C VAL A 14 4.22 -4.40 -13.72
N LEU A 15 3.38 -3.43 -14.06
CA LEU A 15 1.94 -3.63 -14.24
C LEU A 15 1.62 -4.62 -15.37
N ILE A 16 2.40 -4.62 -16.45
CA ILE A 16 2.23 -5.57 -17.56
C ILE A 16 2.62 -6.99 -17.11
N ILE A 17 3.74 -7.14 -16.40
CA ILE A 17 4.22 -8.46 -15.93
C ILE A 17 3.28 -9.06 -14.89
N PHE A 18 2.85 -8.26 -13.91
CA PHE A 18 2.02 -8.74 -12.81
C PHE A 18 0.53 -8.73 -13.14
N GLY A 19 0.10 -7.91 -14.09
CA GLY A 19 -1.29 -7.65 -14.41
C GLY A 19 -2.01 -6.79 -13.35
N ALA A 20 -2.97 -5.98 -13.80
CA ALA A 20 -3.73 -5.08 -12.92
C ALA A 20 -4.56 -5.84 -11.85
N GLY A 21 -5.06 -7.04 -12.18
CA GLY A 21 -5.86 -7.86 -11.27
C GLY A 21 -5.06 -8.36 -10.06
N ARG A 22 -3.81 -8.79 -10.28
CA ARG A 22 -2.95 -9.29 -9.19
C ARG A 22 -2.54 -8.16 -8.26
N LEU A 23 -2.21 -6.99 -8.81
CA LEU A 23 -1.89 -5.81 -8.00
C LEU A 23 -3.10 -5.31 -7.19
N LYS A 24 -4.31 -5.36 -7.76
CA LYS A 24 -5.55 -5.01 -7.04
C LYS A 24 -5.82 -5.95 -5.86
N ASN A 25 -5.64 -7.25 -6.05
CA ASN A 25 -5.85 -8.24 -4.99
C ASN A 25 -4.83 -8.03 -3.84
N ILE A 26 -3.54 -7.95 -4.19
CA ILE A 26 -2.47 -7.69 -3.20
C ILE A 26 -2.69 -6.34 -2.50
N GLY A 27 -3.06 -5.29 -3.25
CA GLY A 27 -3.34 -3.97 -2.70
C GLY A 27 -4.53 -3.96 -1.74
N LYS A 28 -5.57 -4.76 -2.01
CA LYS A 28 -6.72 -4.91 -1.11
C LYS A 28 -6.32 -5.58 0.21
N ASP A 29 -5.52 -6.64 0.14
CA ASP A 29 -5.10 -7.40 1.32
C ASP A 29 -4.11 -6.60 2.18
N LEU A 30 -3.13 -5.95 1.54
CA LEU A 30 -2.21 -5.04 2.21
C LEU A 30 -2.94 -3.82 2.79
N GLY A 31 -3.91 -3.26 2.06
CA GLY A 31 -4.71 -2.13 2.53
C GLY A 31 -5.53 -2.48 3.77
N ALA A 32 -6.15 -3.66 3.78
CA ALA A 32 -6.88 -4.16 4.96
C ALA A 32 -5.94 -4.37 6.16
N ALA A 33 -4.76 -4.97 5.94
CA ALA A 33 -3.77 -5.17 6.99
C ALA A 33 -3.26 -3.86 7.59
N ILE A 34 -2.94 -2.87 6.73
CA ILE A 34 -2.48 -1.54 7.16
C ILE A 34 -3.59 -0.79 7.91
N LYS A 35 -4.84 -0.89 7.44
CA LYS A 35 -6.00 -0.28 8.11
C LYS A 35 -6.17 -0.83 9.52
N ASN A 36 -6.20 -2.16 9.67
CA ASN A 36 -6.32 -2.82 10.97
C ASN A 36 -5.13 -2.50 11.89
N PHE A 37 -3.92 -2.42 11.33
CA PHE A 37 -2.72 -2.03 12.07
C PHE A 37 -2.82 -0.60 12.60
N LYS A 38 -3.27 0.34 11.76
CA LYS A 38 -3.48 1.74 12.15
C LYS A 38 -4.56 1.86 13.23
N GLU A 39 -5.69 1.18 13.07
CA GLU A 39 -6.78 1.18 14.04
C GLU A 39 -6.33 0.65 15.42
N GLY A 40 -5.64 -0.49 15.46
CA GLY A 40 -5.12 -1.05 16.71
C GLY A 40 -4.01 -0.21 17.36
N MET A 41 -3.32 0.63 16.59
CA MET A 41 -2.32 1.57 17.13
C MET A 41 -2.97 2.86 17.64
N SER A 42 -4.01 3.38 16.97
CA SER A 42 -4.81 4.50 17.44
C SER A 42 -5.59 4.17 18.71
N ASP A 43 -6.17 2.97 18.81
CA ASP A 43 -6.93 2.52 19.98
C ASP A 43 -6.03 2.35 21.23
N LYS A 44 -4.72 2.14 21.04
CA LYS A 44 -3.71 2.20 22.11
C LYS A 44 -3.30 3.62 22.50
N SER A 45 -3.39 4.57 21.58
CA SER A 45 -3.08 5.98 21.84
C SER A 45 -4.23 6.66 22.59
N ASP A 46 -5.48 6.43 22.19
CA ASP A 46 -6.67 6.99 22.88
C ASP A 46 -6.87 6.44 24.30
N LYS A 47 -6.36 5.22 24.60
CA LYS A 47 -6.35 4.66 25.97
C LYS A 47 -5.30 5.26 26.90
N LYS A 48 -4.40 6.12 26.41
CA LYS A 48 -3.34 6.73 27.22
C LYS A 48 -3.71 8.14 27.74
N ASP A 49 -4.80 8.72 27.24
CA ASP A 49 -5.28 10.08 27.58
C ASP A 49 -6.59 10.09 28.41
N LYS A 50 -6.98 8.96 29.00
CA LYS A 50 -7.97 8.85 30.09
C LYS A 50 -7.34 8.22 31.32
#